data_AF-A0A497R3S4-F1
#
_entry.id   AF-A0A497R3S4-F1
#
_cell.length_a   1.000
_cell.length_b   1.000
_cell.length_c   1.000
_cell.angle_alpha   90.00
_cell.angle_beta   90.00
_cell.angle_gamma   90.00
#
_symmetry.space_group_name_H-M   'P 1'
#
loop_
_entity.id
_entity.type
_entity.pdbx_description
1 polymer ?
#
loop_
_entity_poly.entity_id
_entity_poly.type
_entity_poly.pdbx_seq_one_letter_code
_entity_poly.pdbx_strand_id
1 'polypeptide(L)'
;MLKFLIEEGMLQHDESGNIRTTRFGLRVSQLYIDPLSAVILRNGLQKANEIENLLPELAYFQLIAATPDLRNLYLRQKDQQELQKMLIDYTEDFLVEIPEQWDPDFEFFLMQIKSALLLKYWIDEKPEDTLITRFNIGSGDILYLTDNAKWLLYAAVEIARLFGFKRVIKTLNELHIRVAHGIKKELVPLVKLKGIGRVRARILYNNGYKTLAAIRKAEPRELARLPTIGPEIVRSIKEQLKTPMQDTKLAV
;
A
#
# COMPACT_ATOMS: atom_id res chain seq x y z
N MET A 1 -18.38 -23.44 5.09
CA MET A 1 -17.55 -22.60 5.99
C MET A 1 -16.57 -23.41 6.83
N LEU A 2 -17.02 -24.29 7.75
CA LEU A 2 -16.09 -25.04 8.62
C LEU A 2 -15.08 -25.89 7.85
N LYS A 3 -15.55 -26.64 6.84
CA LYS A 3 -14.72 -27.45 5.94
C LYS A 3 -13.61 -26.62 5.29
N PHE A 4 -13.96 -25.47 4.71
CA PHE A 4 -13.01 -24.53 4.10
C PHE A 4 -11.93 -24.07 5.10
N LEU A 5 -12.31 -23.67 6.32
CA LEU A 5 -11.35 -23.22 7.32
C LEU A 5 -10.37 -24.32 7.75
N ILE A 6 -10.81 -25.58 7.76
CA ILE A 6 -9.95 -26.73 8.05
C ILE A 6 -9.03 -27.02 6.87
N GLU A 7 -9.58 -27.09 5.65
CA GLU A 7 -8.82 -27.34 4.41
C GLU A 7 -7.73 -26.29 4.18
N GLU A 8 -8.03 -25.02 4.47
CA GLU A 8 -7.11 -23.90 4.33
C GLU A 8 -6.17 -23.69 5.52
N GLY A 9 -6.20 -24.60 6.51
CA GLY A 9 -5.27 -24.62 7.63
C GLY A 9 -5.48 -23.50 8.65
N MET A 10 -6.70 -22.95 8.74
CA MET A 10 -7.08 -21.98 9.78
C MET A 10 -7.62 -22.65 11.05
N LEU A 11 -8.25 -23.81 10.89
CA LEU A 11 -8.70 -24.67 11.98
C LEU A 11 -8.07 -26.06 11.84
N GLN A 12 -7.95 -26.78 12.94
CA GLN A 12 -7.46 -28.15 12.98
C GLN A 12 -8.19 -28.96 14.06
N HIS A 13 -8.21 -30.28 13.92
CA HIS A 13 -8.63 -31.18 15.00
C HIS A 13 -7.47 -31.44 15.95
N ASP A 14 -7.71 -31.42 17.26
CA ASP A 14 -6.78 -31.93 18.26
C ASP A 14 -6.85 -33.46 18.37
N GLU A 15 -5.98 -34.06 19.20
CA GLU A 15 -5.91 -35.51 19.42
C GLU A 15 -7.23 -36.11 19.93
N SER A 16 -8.08 -35.29 20.57
CA SER A 16 -9.40 -35.68 21.07
C SER A 16 -10.52 -35.45 20.04
N GLY A 17 -10.20 -34.98 18.83
CA GLY A 17 -11.15 -34.67 17.77
C GLY A 17 -11.81 -33.29 17.88
N ASN A 18 -11.48 -32.48 18.88
CA ASN A 18 -12.04 -31.14 19.05
C ASN A 18 -11.40 -30.13 18.10
N ILE A 19 -12.18 -29.13 17.68
CA ILE A 19 -11.72 -28.09 16.77
C ILE A 19 -10.92 -27.04 17.54
N ARG A 20 -9.72 -26.72 17.05
CA ARG A 20 -8.86 -25.65 17.55
C ARG A 20 -8.41 -24.73 16.43
N THR A 21 -8.13 -23.48 16.79
CA THR A 21 -7.56 -22.50 15.87
C THR A 21 -6.07 -22.72 15.65
N THR A 22 -5.61 -22.61 14.41
CA THR A 22 -4.17 -22.62 14.10
C THR A 22 -3.56 -21.24 14.34
N ARG A 23 -2.23 -21.13 14.24
CA ARG A 23 -1.57 -19.81 14.23
C ARG A 23 -2.05 -18.94 13.07
N PHE A 24 -2.38 -19.55 11.93
CA PHE A 24 -2.91 -18.83 10.78
C PHE A 24 -4.34 -18.36 11.04
N GLY A 25 -5.24 -19.23 11.48
CA GLY A 25 -6.62 -18.85 11.80
C GLY A 25 -6.70 -17.78 12.88
N LEU A 26 -5.90 -17.89 13.95
CA LEU A 26 -5.79 -16.86 14.97
C LEU A 26 -5.31 -15.53 14.39
N ARG A 27 -4.31 -15.54 13.50
CA ARG A 27 -3.78 -14.32 12.91
C ARG A 27 -4.78 -13.66 11.97
N VAL A 28 -5.51 -14.43 11.17
CA VAL A 28 -6.60 -13.95 10.31
C VAL A 28 -7.67 -13.24 11.15
N SER A 29 -8.11 -13.86 12.24
CA SER A 29 -9.08 -13.26 13.16
C SER A 29 -8.57 -11.95 13.78
N GLN A 30 -7.30 -11.89 14.20
CA GLN A 30 -6.69 -10.67 14.76
C GLN A 30 -6.53 -9.55 13.74
N LEU A 31 -6.32 -9.89 12.46
CA LEU A 31 -6.21 -8.93 11.36
C LEU A 31 -7.58 -8.41 10.89
N TYR A 32 -8.66 -9.08 11.32
CA TYR A 32 -10.04 -8.75 10.98
C TYR A 32 -10.37 -8.86 9.47
N ILE A 33 -9.61 -9.66 8.73
CA ILE A 33 -9.80 -9.89 7.29
C ILE A 33 -10.67 -11.12 7.05
N ASP A 34 -11.32 -11.18 5.88
CA ASP A 34 -12.06 -12.38 5.48
C ASP A 34 -11.11 -13.59 5.32
N PRO A 35 -11.52 -14.81 5.75
CA PRO A 35 -10.75 -16.03 5.52
C PRO A 35 -10.33 -16.25 4.06
N LEU A 36 -11.20 -15.97 3.09
CA LEU A 36 -10.88 -16.06 1.67
C LEU A 36 -9.79 -15.04 1.28
N SER A 37 -9.86 -13.81 1.80
CA SER A 37 -8.80 -12.82 1.60
C SER A 37 -7.45 -13.33 2.11
N ALA A 38 -7.43 -13.94 3.29
CA ALA A 38 -6.19 -14.48 3.85
C ALA A 38 -5.59 -15.59 2.98
N VAL A 39 -6.42 -16.43 2.35
CA VAL A 39 -5.99 -17.48 1.42
C VAL A 39 -5.44 -16.87 0.13
N ILE A 40 -6.16 -15.90 -0.46
CA ILE A 40 -5.72 -15.18 -1.66
C ILE A 40 -4.35 -14.52 -1.40
N LEU A 41 -4.22 -13.79 -0.28
CA LEU A 41 -2.96 -13.17 0.13
C LEU A 41 -1.86 -14.21 0.35
N ARG A 42 -2.12 -15.29 1.10
CA ARG A 42 -1.12 -16.35 1.35
C ARG A 42 -0.59 -16.93 0.04
N ASN A 43 -1.48 -17.33 -0.87
CA ASN A 43 -1.12 -17.99 -2.11
C ASN A 43 -0.38 -17.02 -3.07
N GLY A 44 -0.89 -15.80 -3.24
CA GLY A 44 -0.24 -14.78 -4.07
C GLY A 44 1.13 -14.36 -3.53
N LEU A 45 1.28 -14.23 -2.21
CA LEU A 45 2.56 -13.90 -1.58
C LEU A 45 3.56 -15.07 -1.61
N GLN A 46 3.08 -16.31 -1.59
CA GLN A 46 3.93 -17.47 -1.82
C GLN A 46 4.53 -17.42 -3.23
N LYS A 47 3.70 -17.24 -4.27
CA LYS A 47 4.15 -17.08 -5.66
C LYS A 47 5.15 -15.92 -5.78
N ALA A 48 4.83 -14.77 -5.21
CA ALA A 48 5.72 -13.61 -5.20
C ALA A 48 7.07 -13.87 -4.50
N ASN A 49 7.10 -14.74 -3.49
CA ASN A 49 8.31 -15.09 -2.77
C ASN A 49 9.18 -16.10 -3.54
N GLU A 50 8.62 -16.85 -4.49
CA GLU A 50 9.36 -17.77 -5.34
C GLU A 50 10.02 -17.05 -6.54
N ILE A 51 9.43 -15.94 -7.00
CA ILE A 51 9.97 -15.11 -8.08
C ILE A 51 11.25 -14.40 -7.61
N GLU A 52 12.33 -14.50 -8.39
CA GLU A 52 13.62 -13.86 -8.06
C GLU A 52 13.66 -12.38 -8.44
N ASN A 53 12.97 -12.03 -9.53
CA ASN A 53 12.91 -10.67 -10.03
C ASN A 53 11.98 -9.80 -9.20
N LEU A 54 12.27 -8.49 -9.15
CA LEU A 54 11.40 -7.55 -8.47
C LEU A 54 10.10 -7.38 -9.26
N LEU A 55 8.99 -7.82 -8.67
CA LEU A 55 7.66 -7.58 -9.23
C LEU A 55 7.26 -6.10 -9.19
N PRO A 56 6.52 -5.62 -10.20
CA PRO A 56 5.98 -4.27 -10.22
C PRO A 56 4.99 -4.05 -9.08
N GLU A 57 4.84 -2.79 -8.61
CA GLU A 57 3.88 -2.47 -7.54
C GLU A 57 2.44 -2.85 -7.89
N LEU A 58 2.11 -2.82 -9.20
CA LEU A 58 0.79 -3.16 -9.70
C LEU A 58 0.38 -4.60 -9.36
N ALA A 59 1.32 -5.55 -9.35
CA ALA A 59 1.03 -6.95 -9.01
C ALA A 59 0.57 -7.11 -7.55
N TYR A 60 1.18 -6.37 -6.61
CA TYR A 60 0.77 -6.37 -5.21
C TYR A 60 -0.56 -5.63 -4.98
N PHE A 61 -0.79 -4.55 -5.71
CA PHE A 61 -2.06 -3.83 -5.64
C PHE A 61 -3.22 -4.61 -6.23
N GLN A 62 -2.97 -5.33 -7.34
CA GLN A 62 -3.94 -6.25 -7.90
C GLN A 62 -4.22 -7.40 -6.92
N LEU A 63 -3.19 -7.95 -6.24
CA LEU A 63 -3.38 -9.00 -5.24
C LEU A 63 -4.31 -8.58 -4.09
N ILE A 64 -4.11 -7.39 -3.50
CA ILE A 64 -5.01 -6.91 -2.43
C ILE A 64 -6.40 -6.57 -3.00
N ALA A 65 -6.49 -6.13 -4.26
CA ALA A 65 -7.75 -5.84 -4.92
C ALA A 65 -8.56 -7.09 -5.24
N ALA A 66 -7.90 -8.23 -5.44
CA ALA A 66 -8.54 -9.53 -5.61
C ALA A 66 -9.19 -10.07 -4.31
N THR A 67 -8.91 -9.46 -3.16
CA THR A 67 -9.52 -9.88 -1.89
C THR A 67 -10.96 -9.39 -1.77
N PRO A 68 -11.90 -10.18 -1.21
CA PRO A 68 -13.29 -9.76 -1.00
C PRO A 68 -13.43 -8.58 -0.02
N ASP A 69 -12.40 -8.28 0.79
CA ASP A 69 -12.37 -7.14 1.71
C ASP A 69 -12.32 -5.78 0.97
N LEU A 70 -11.86 -5.73 -0.28
CA LEU A 70 -11.77 -4.49 -1.05
C LEU A 70 -12.93 -4.35 -2.04
N ARG A 71 -13.76 -3.33 -1.85
CA ARG A 71 -14.76 -2.93 -2.86
C ARG A 71 -14.06 -2.20 -4.01
N ASN A 72 -13.88 -2.91 -5.12
CA ASN A 72 -13.26 -2.36 -6.32
C ASN A 72 -14.13 -1.32 -7.02
N LEU A 73 -13.48 -0.45 -7.79
CA LEU A 73 -14.13 0.55 -8.63
C LEU A 73 -14.92 -0.12 -9.77
N TYR A 74 -16.12 0.42 -10.03
CA TYR A 74 -16.91 0.02 -11.19
C TYR A 74 -16.25 0.40 -12.51
N LEU A 75 -16.49 -0.42 -13.52
CA LEU A 75 -16.05 -0.18 -14.89
C LEU A 75 -17.11 0.60 -15.66
N ARG A 76 -16.63 1.48 -16.53
CA ARG A 76 -17.40 2.04 -17.64
C ARG A 76 -16.94 1.37 -18.91
N GLN A 77 -17.74 1.44 -19.97
CA GLN A 77 -17.40 0.88 -21.27
C GLN A 77 -16.03 1.32 -21.78
N LYS A 78 -15.68 2.61 -21.60
CA LYS A 78 -14.36 3.15 -21.95
C LYS A 78 -13.24 2.55 -21.09
N ASP A 79 -13.47 2.39 -19.79
CA ASP A 79 -12.48 1.78 -18.88
C ASP A 79 -12.19 0.35 -19.30
N GLN A 80 -13.23 -0.42 -19.60
CA GLN A 80 -13.11 -1.81 -20.04
C GLN A 80 -12.24 -1.92 -21.29
N GLN A 81 -12.48 -1.10 -22.31
CA GLN A 81 -11.68 -1.08 -23.54
C GLN A 81 -10.22 -0.69 -23.29
N GLU A 82 -9.96 0.34 -22.47
CA GLU A 82 -8.60 0.79 -22.14
C GLU A 82 -7.83 -0.28 -21.35
N LEU A 83 -8.48 -0.91 -20.37
CA LEU A 83 -7.86 -1.91 -19.52
C LEU A 83 -7.61 -3.22 -20.24
N GLN A 84 -8.52 -3.67 -21.10
CA GLN A 84 -8.29 -4.85 -21.95
C GLN A 84 -7.10 -4.66 -22.87
N LYS A 85 -7.00 -3.50 -23.51
CA LYS A 85 -5.84 -3.17 -24.34
C LYS A 85 -4.54 -3.17 -23.51
N MET A 86 -4.57 -2.55 -22.33
CA MET A 86 -3.43 -2.51 -21.43
C MET A 86 -2.99 -3.92 -21.00
N LEU A 87 -3.93 -4.84 -20.72
CA LEU A 87 -3.61 -6.22 -20.35
C LEU A 87 -2.98 -7.00 -21.51
N ILE A 88 -3.38 -6.77 -22.76
CA ILE A 88 -2.74 -7.40 -23.93
C ILE A 88 -1.27 -6.97 -24.02
N ASP A 89 -0.97 -5.70 -23.71
CA ASP A 89 0.38 -5.14 -23.74
C ASP A 89 1.17 -5.43 -22.45
N TYR A 90 0.55 -5.99 -21.41
CA TYR A 90 1.16 -6.22 -20.10
C TYR A 90 1.93 -7.54 -20.08
N THR A 91 3.26 -7.44 -20.05
CA THR A 91 4.17 -8.60 -20.08
C THR A 91 4.57 -9.12 -18.70
N GLU A 92 4.21 -8.40 -17.65
CA GLU A 92 4.59 -8.75 -16.27
C GLU A 92 3.56 -9.67 -15.63
N ASP A 93 3.98 -10.44 -14.64
CA ASP A 93 3.11 -11.40 -13.97
C ASP A 93 2.23 -10.75 -12.88
N PHE A 94 0.96 -11.18 -12.85
CA PHE A 94 0.08 -10.99 -11.70
C PHE A 94 0.22 -12.14 -10.68
N LEU A 95 -0.19 -11.87 -9.45
CA LEU A 95 -0.11 -12.82 -8.34
C LEU A 95 -1.38 -13.66 -8.17
N VAL A 96 -2.42 -13.36 -8.93
CA VAL A 96 -3.59 -14.21 -9.12
C VAL A 96 -3.70 -14.60 -10.59
N GLU A 97 -4.46 -15.64 -10.87
CA GLU A 97 -4.76 -16.08 -12.24
C GLU A 97 -5.58 -15.03 -12.98
N ILE A 98 -5.27 -14.85 -14.26
CA ILE A 98 -6.02 -13.96 -15.14
C ILE A 98 -7.16 -14.79 -15.75
N PRO A 99 -8.44 -14.45 -15.50
CA PRO A 99 -9.54 -15.15 -16.13
C PRO A 99 -9.52 -14.98 -17.65
N GLU A 100 -10.04 -15.97 -18.36
CA GLU A 100 -10.26 -15.88 -19.81
C GLU A 100 -11.28 -14.79 -20.15
N GLN A 101 -11.16 -14.16 -21.32
CA GLN A 101 -12.02 -12.99 -21.67
C GLN A 101 -13.52 -13.30 -21.74
N TRP A 102 -13.89 -14.56 -21.96
CA TRP A 102 -15.28 -15.03 -22.00
C TRP A 102 -15.82 -15.41 -20.62
N ASP A 103 -14.95 -15.49 -19.60
CA ASP A 103 -15.33 -15.80 -18.23
C ASP A 103 -16.01 -14.57 -17.58
N PRO A 104 -17.17 -14.72 -16.92
CA PRO A 104 -17.77 -13.66 -16.12
C PRO A 104 -16.80 -13.01 -15.10
N ASP A 105 -15.83 -13.76 -14.58
CA ASP A 105 -14.84 -13.27 -13.63
C ASP A 105 -13.82 -12.30 -14.23
N PHE A 106 -13.73 -12.24 -15.57
CA PHE A 106 -12.85 -11.29 -16.25
C PHE A 106 -13.25 -9.84 -15.99
N GLU A 107 -14.54 -9.52 -15.90
CA GLU A 107 -14.99 -8.17 -15.57
C GLU A 107 -14.58 -7.78 -14.14
N PHE A 108 -14.71 -8.71 -13.18
CA PHE A 108 -14.24 -8.50 -11.81
C PHE A 108 -12.73 -8.31 -11.77
N PHE A 109 -11.96 -9.07 -12.55
CA PHE A 109 -10.52 -8.88 -12.68
C PHE A 109 -10.17 -7.47 -13.21
N LEU A 110 -10.86 -6.98 -14.24
CA LEU A 110 -10.68 -5.63 -14.75
C LEU A 110 -11.01 -4.54 -13.69
N MET A 111 -12.02 -4.76 -12.85
CA MET A 111 -12.32 -3.87 -11.71
C MET A 111 -11.17 -3.83 -10.69
N GLN A 112 -10.54 -4.99 -10.42
CA GLN A 112 -9.37 -5.08 -9.54
C GLN A 112 -8.20 -4.28 -10.13
N ILE A 113 -7.94 -4.43 -11.44
CA ILE A 113 -6.89 -3.70 -12.14
C ILE A 113 -7.13 -2.19 -12.09
N LYS A 114 -8.38 -1.73 -12.31
CA LYS A 114 -8.73 -0.30 -12.22
C LYS A 114 -8.38 0.28 -10.84
N SER A 115 -8.73 -0.45 -9.78
CA SER A 115 -8.46 -0.05 -8.40
C SER A 115 -6.95 -0.08 -8.08
N ALA A 116 -6.25 -1.10 -8.58
CA ALA A 116 -4.80 -1.22 -8.46
C ALA A 116 -4.04 -0.07 -9.16
N LEU A 117 -4.51 0.35 -10.34
CA LEU A 117 -3.95 1.49 -11.06
C LEU A 117 -4.18 2.81 -10.31
N LEU A 118 -5.32 2.98 -9.65
CA LEU A 118 -5.54 4.15 -8.80
C LEU A 118 -4.50 4.22 -7.68
N LEU A 119 -4.27 3.10 -6.98
CA LEU A 119 -3.24 3.02 -5.94
C LEU A 119 -1.84 3.30 -6.50
N LYS A 120 -1.55 2.83 -7.73
CA LYS A 120 -0.30 3.16 -8.42
C LYS A 120 -0.16 4.66 -8.69
N TYR A 121 -1.20 5.32 -9.19
CA TYR A 121 -1.21 6.76 -9.45
C TYR A 121 -1.08 7.56 -8.15
N TRP A 122 -1.71 7.07 -7.08
CA TRP A 122 -1.63 7.65 -5.75
C TRP A 122 -0.18 7.66 -5.22
N ILE A 123 0.51 6.52 -5.25
CA ILE A 123 1.92 6.44 -4.82
C ILE A 123 2.89 7.10 -5.81
N ASP A 124 2.47 7.39 -7.04
CA ASP A 124 3.25 8.16 -8.01
C ASP A 124 3.08 9.67 -7.84
N GLU A 125 2.42 10.09 -6.77
CA GLU A 125 2.16 11.48 -6.42
C GLU A 125 1.37 12.23 -7.51
N LYS A 126 0.38 11.57 -8.12
CA LYS A 126 -0.58 12.27 -8.99
C LYS A 126 -1.58 13.09 -8.15
N PRO A 127 -1.88 14.36 -8.52
CA PRO A 127 -2.83 15.19 -7.77
C PRO A 127 -4.20 14.53 -7.69
N GLU A 128 -4.92 14.69 -6.58
CA GLU A 128 -6.24 14.07 -6.38
C GLU A 128 -7.22 14.40 -7.50
N ASP A 129 -7.26 15.65 -7.97
CA ASP A 129 -8.09 16.06 -9.11
C ASP A 129 -7.80 15.25 -10.38
N THR A 130 -6.54 14.84 -10.59
CA THR A 130 -6.15 13.97 -11.70
C THR A 130 -6.72 12.57 -11.52
N LEU A 131 -6.72 12.02 -10.30
CA LEU A 131 -7.30 10.72 -10.01
C LEU A 131 -8.83 10.77 -10.16
N ILE A 132 -9.48 11.78 -9.58
CA ILE A 132 -10.92 12.05 -9.69
C ILE A 132 -11.35 12.07 -11.15
N THR A 133 -10.65 12.85 -11.98
CA THR A 133 -10.99 13.01 -13.40
C THR A 133 -10.70 11.72 -14.19
N ARG A 134 -9.53 11.10 -13.99
CA ARG A 134 -9.10 9.91 -14.77
C ARG A 134 -9.95 8.69 -14.48
N PHE A 135 -10.19 8.39 -13.20
CA PHE A 135 -10.93 7.19 -12.79
C PHE A 135 -12.44 7.45 -12.68
N ASN A 136 -12.84 8.72 -12.76
CA ASN A 136 -14.21 9.21 -12.66
C ASN A 136 -14.91 8.74 -11.39
N ILE A 137 -14.35 9.22 -10.27
CA ILE A 137 -14.66 8.85 -8.89
C ILE A 137 -14.70 10.12 -8.02
N GLY A 138 -15.17 10.00 -6.78
CA GLY A 138 -15.07 11.06 -5.78
C GLY A 138 -13.79 10.97 -4.94
N SER A 139 -13.52 12.02 -4.15
CA SER A 139 -12.45 12.00 -3.13
C SER A 139 -12.68 10.91 -2.07
N GLY A 140 -13.94 10.62 -1.75
CA GLY A 140 -14.31 9.54 -0.82
C GLY A 140 -13.87 8.15 -1.31
N ASP A 141 -13.88 7.89 -2.61
CA ASP A 141 -13.41 6.62 -3.17
C ASP A 141 -11.89 6.48 -3.07
N ILE A 142 -11.15 7.58 -3.26
CA ILE A 142 -9.69 7.61 -3.07
C ILE A 142 -9.36 7.32 -1.61
N LEU A 143 -10.04 7.98 -0.67
CA LEU A 143 -9.84 7.75 0.76
C LEU A 143 -10.16 6.29 1.13
N TYR A 144 -11.31 5.78 0.68
CA TYR A 144 -11.70 4.38 0.92
C TYR A 144 -10.64 3.40 0.41
N LEU A 145 -10.22 3.53 -0.85
CA LEU A 145 -9.24 2.62 -1.45
C LEU A 145 -7.88 2.70 -0.74
N THR A 146 -7.41 3.91 -0.43
CA THR A 146 -6.10 4.09 0.21
C THR A 146 -6.08 3.58 1.66
N ASP A 147 -7.16 3.79 2.42
CA ASP A 147 -7.28 3.27 3.79
C ASP A 147 -7.40 1.74 3.83
N ASN A 148 -8.22 1.16 2.96
CA ASN A 148 -8.34 -0.30 2.89
C ASN A 148 -7.06 -0.94 2.34
N ALA A 149 -6.42 -0.34 1.34
CA ALA A 149 -5.15 -0.84 0.83
C ALA A 149 -4.05 -0.80 1.89
N LYS A 150 -3.99 0.26 2.72
CA LYS A 150 -3.09 0.32 3.88
C LYS A 150 -3.35 -0.85 4.83
N TRP A 151 -4.60 -1.10 5.20
CA TRP A 151 -4.94 -2.23 6.08
C TRP A 151 -4.60 -3.60 5.46
N LEU A 152 -4.94 -3.82 4.19
CA LEU A 152 -4.67 -5.09 3.49
C LEU A 152 -3.18 -5.32 3.24
N LEU A 153 -2.40 -4.27 2.94
CA LEU A 153 -0.95 -4.37 2.85
C LEU A 153 -0.31 -4.71 4.20
N TYR A 154 -0.83 -4.15 5.29
CA TYR A 154 -0.40 -4.54 6.63
C TYR A 154 -0.73 -6.02 6.91
N ALA A 155 -1.94 -6.47 6.58
CA ALA A 155 -2.32 -7.88 6.68
C ALA A 155 -1.40 -8.79 5.84
N ALA A 156 -1.08 -8.38 4.61
CA ALA A 156 -0.14 -9.07 3.73
C ALA A 156 1.27 -9.19 4.36
N VAL A 157 1.78 -8.13 5.01
CA VAL A 157 3.05 -8.18 5.75
C VAL A 157 3.00 -9.23 6.86
N GLU A 158 1.90 -9.28 7.60
CA GLU A 158 1.73 -10.21 8.72
C GLU A 158 1.59 -11.67 8.28
N ILE A 159 0.86 -11.91 7.20
CA ILE A 159 0.79 -13.23 6.55
C ILE A 159 2.18 -13.64 6.03
N ALA A 160 2.88 -12.75 5.33
CA ALA A 160 4.23 -13.03 4.85
C ALA A 160 5.20 -13.37 5.99
N ARG A 161 5.11 -12.67 7.12
CA ARG A 161 5.90 -12.97 8.33
C ARG A 161 5.56 -14.34 8.91
N LEU A 162 4.27 -14.66 9.01
CA LEU A 162 3.80 -15.92 9.58
C LEU A 162 4.30 -17.14 8.77
N PHE A 163 4.23 -17.07 7.44
CA PHE A 163 4.66 -18.14 6.55
C PHE A 163 6.14 -18.08 6.14
N GLY A 164 6.89 -17.07 6.61
CA GLY A 164 8.32 -16.95 6.33
C GLY A 164 8.66 -16.50 4.90
N PHE A 165 7.76 -15.80 4.22
CA PHE A 165 7.95 -15.25 2.87
C PHE A 165 8.87 -14.01 2.88
N LYS A 166 10.15 -14.22 3.23
CA LYS A 166 11.10 -13.14 3.54
C LYS A 166 11.36 -12.19 2.36
N ARG A 167 11.31 -12.67 1.11
CA ARG A 167 11.65 -11.86 -0.08
C ARG A 167 10.66 -10.71 -0.30
N VAL A 168 9.39 -10.88 0.05
CA VAL A 168 8.34 -9.89 -0.18
C VAL A 168 8.16 -8.88 0.95
N ILE A 169 8.61 -9.20 2.17
CA ILE A 169 8.37 -8.37 3.37
C ILE A 169 8.87 -6.94 3.18
N LYS A 170 10.06 -6.73 2.61
CA LYS A 170 10.60 -5.38 2.40
C LYS A 170 9.73 -4.57 1.45
N THR A 171 9.32 -5.17 0.34
CA THR A 171 8.46 -4.54 -0.67
C THR A 171 7.10 -4.19 -0.08
N LEU A 172 6.46 -5.11 0.64
CA LEU A 172 5.16 -4.86 1.28
C LEU A 172 5.22 -3.75 2.33
N ASN A 173 6.25 -3.70 3.18
CA ASN A 173 6.41 -2.61 4.14
C ASN A 173 6.63 -1.26 3.46
N GLU A 174 7.39 -1.24 2.36
CA GLU A 174 7.58 -0.03 1.56
C GLU A 174 6.26 0.44 0.93
N LEU A 175 5.51 -0.47 0.30
CA LEU A 175 4.20 -0.18 -0.29
C LEU A 175 3.20 0.31 0.75
N HIS A 176 3.17 -0.31 1.94
CA HIS A 176 2.32 0.12 3.05
C HIS A 176 2.56 1.59 3.42
N ILE A 177 3.83 2.00 3.57
CA ILE A 177 4.19 3.40 3.86
C ILE A 177 3.83 4.31 2.67
N ARG A 178 4.14 3.88 1.44
CA ARG A 178 3.88 4.68 0.23
C ARG A 178 2.39 4.92 0.02
N VAL A 179 1.54 3.92 0.24
CA VAL A 179 0.08 4.06 0.17
C VAL A 179 -0.45 4.93 1.31
N ALA A 180 0.04 4.75 2.54
CA ALA A 180 -0.40 5.57 3.68
C ALA A 180 -0.16 7.07 3.49
N HIS A 181 0.85 7.46 2.70
CA HIS A 181 1.20 8.85 2.47
C HIS A 181 1.01 9.34 1.02
N GLY A 182 0.71 8.47 0.06
CA GLY A 182 0.62 8.83 -1.36
C GLY A 182 1.93 9.32 -1.95
N ILE A 183 3.02 8.60 -1.68
CA ILE A 183 4.38 9.06 -2.01
C ILE A 183 5.16 8.07 -2.85
N LYS A 184 6.12 8.60 -3.62
CA LYS A 184 7.14 7.81 -4.28
C LYS A 184 8.17 7.29 -3.27
N LYS A 185 8.91 6.28 -3.70
CA LYS A 185 9.88 5.54 -2.90
C LYS A 185 10.93 6.45 -2.24
N GLU A 186 11.40 7.47 -2.93
CA GLU A 186 12.45 8.36 -2.42
C GLU A 186 12.02 9.21 -1.21
N LEU A 187 10.71 9.37 -0.97
CA LEU A 187 10.18 10.15 0.15
C LEU A 187 9.93 9.32 1.41
N VAL A 188 10.01 7.98 1.32
CA VAL A 188 9.78 7.05 2.45
C VAL A 188 10.60 7.41 3.71
N PRO A 189 11.87 7.84 3.61
CA PRO A 189 12.62 8.27 4.81
C PRO A 189 12.06 9.54 5.46
N LEU A 190 11.46 10.45 4.69
CA LEU A 190 11.07 11.79 5.14
C LEU A 190 9.73 11.79 5.86
N VAL A 191 8.77 10.98 5.40
CA VAL A 191 7.42 10.90 5.99
C VAL A 191 7.38 10.24 7.37
N LYS A 192 8.51 9.69 7.84
CA LYS A 192 8.68 9.24 9.23
C LYS A 192 8.63 10.39 10.24
N LEU A 193 8.87 11.62 9.78
CA LEU A 193 8.75 12.81 10.61
C LEU A 193 7.28 13.18 10.77
N LYS A 194 6.81 13.25 12.03
CA LYS A 194 5.46 13.72 12.35
C LYS A 194 5.24 15.11 11.76
N GLY A 195 4.11 15.28 11.08
CA GLY A 195 3.75 16.53 10.40
C GLY A 195 4.31 16.64 8.98
N ILE A 196 5.03 15.65 8.47
CA ILE A 196 5.53 15.61 7.09
C ILE A 196 4.72 14.62 6.27
N GLY A 197 3.67 15.13 5.62
CA GLY A 197 2.92 14.40 4.59
C GLY A 197 3.53 14.56 3.20
N ARG A 198 2.82 14.08 2.18
CA ARG A 198 3.22 14.09 0.76
C ARG A 198 3.79 15.43 0.27
N VAL A 199 3.04 16.52 0.46
CA VAL A 199 3.40 17.85 -0.05
C VAL A 199 4.70 18.34 0.57
N ARG A 200 4.81 18.31 1.90
CA ARG A 200 6.01 18.75 2.63
C ARG A 200 7.21 17.87 2.34
N ALA A 201 7.03 16.54 2.26
CA ALA A 201 8.09 15.61 1.90
C ALA A 201 8.65 15.92 0.51
N ARG A 202 7.78 16.18 -0.48
CA ARG A 202 8.20 16.55 -1.83
C ARG A 202 8.92 17.89 -1.87
N ILE A 203 8.45 18.89 -1.12
CA ILE A 203 9.12 20.20 -1.01
C ILE A 203 10.51 20.05 -0.40
N LEU A 204 10.66 19.31 0.70
CA LEU A 204 11.97 19.02 1.30
C LEU A 204 12.91 18.35 0.30
N TYR A 205 12.43 17.29 -0.35
CA TYR A 205 13.23 16.50 -1.29
C TYR A 205 13.72 17.33 -2.48
N ASN A 206 12.83 18.15 -3.07
CA ASN A 206 13.16 19.02 -4.20
C ASN A 206 14.16 20.13 -3.82
N ASN A 207 14.20 20.53 -2.56
CA ASN A 207 15.17 21.50 -2.03
C ASN A 207 16.45 20.85 -1.48
N GLY A 208 16.72 19.59 -1.85
CA GLY A 208 17.97 18.89 -1.49
C GLY A 208 17.96 18.18 -0.14
N TYR A 209 16.89 18.30 0.65
CA TYR A 209 16.74 17.63 1.95
C TYR A 209 16.22 16.20 1.79
N LYS A 210 17.01 15.36 1.10
CA LYS A 210 16.62 13.99 0.72
C LYS A 210 16.74 12.96 1.84
N THR A 211 17.38 13.31 2.95
CA THR A 211 17.63 12.40 4.07
C THR A 211 17.38 13.09 5.41
N LEU A 212 17.05 12.31 6.44
CA LEU A 212 16.94 12.81 7.81
C LEU A 212 18.24 13.46 8.29
N ALA A 213 19.40 12.96 7.84
CA ALA A 213 20.69 13.55 8.15
C ALA A 213 20.86 14.95 7.52
N ALA A 214 20.43 15.14 6.27
CA ALA A 214 20.43 16.44 5.61
C ALA A 214 19.51 17.44 6.35
N ILE A 215 18.29 17.01 6.71
CA ILE A 215 17.35 17.83 7.48
C ILE A 215 17.92 18.19 8.85
N ARG A 216 18.61 17.24 9.52
CA ARG A 216 19.23 17.48 10.83
C ARG A 216 20.29 18.58 10.74
N LYS A 217 21.12 18.58 9.69
CA LYS A 217 22.20 19.55 9.48
C LYS A 217 21.73 20.92 8.97
N ALA A 218 20.58 20.98 8.32
CA ALA A 218 20.02 22.22 7.75
C ALA A 218 19.86 23.32 8.81
N GLU A 219 20.10 24.58 8.45
CA GLU A 219 19.80 25.68 9.36
C GLU A 219 18.28 25.85 9.52
N PRO A 220 17.74 26.05 10.73
CA PRO A 220 16.30 26.17 10.94
C PRO A 220 15.63 27.25 10.08
N ARG A 221 16.34 28.36 9.82
CA ARG A 221 15.85 29.46 8.96
C ARG A 221 15.68 29.02 7.51
N GLU A 222 16.58 28.18 7.01
CA GLU A 222 16.50 27.67 5.63
C GLU A 222 15.29 26.75 5.46
N LEU A 223 15.01 25.91 6.46
CA LEU A 223 13.81 25.08 6.48
C LEU A 223 12.53 25.91 6.58
N ALA A 224 12.53 26.95 7.41
CA ALA A 224 11.36 27.82 7.64
C ALA A 224 10.97 28.66 6.41
N ARG A 225 11.91 28.89 5.50
CA ARG A 225 11.67 29.58 4.21
C ARG A 225 10.96 28.71 3.18
N LEU A 226 10.93 27.38 3.39
CA LEU A 226 10.29 26.48 2.45
C LEU A 226 8.76 26.63 2.51
N PRO A 227 8.07 26.58 1.35
CA PRO A 227 6.62 26.65 1.33
C PRO A 227 6.01 25.57 2.22
N THR A 228 4.95 25.92 2.96
CA THR A 228 4.21 25.01 3.86
C THR A 228 4.98 24.45 5.07
N ILE A 229 6.25 24.84 5.27
CA ILE A 229 7.12 24.41 6.38
C ILE A 229 7.41 25.64 7.25
N GLY A 230 6.43 26.02 8.07
CA GLY A 230 6.56 27.14 9.00
C GLY A 230 7.37 26.81 10.26
N PRO A 231 7.62 27.81 11.13
CA PRO A 231 8.42 27.70 12.34
C PRO A 231 8.05 26.53 13.26
N GLU A 232 6.76 26.31 13.51
CA GLU A 232 6.25 25.20 14.34
C GLU A 232 6.62 23.82 13.79
N ILE A 233 6.58 23.67 12.46
CA ILE A 233 6.93 22.41 11.79
C ILE A 233 8.44 22.20 11.89
N VAL A 234 9.24 23.25 11.67
CA VAL A 234 10.70 23.18 11.83
C VAL A 234 11.07 22.78 13.26
N ARG A 235 10.44 23.41 14.26
CA ARG A 235 10.63 23.06 15.68
C ARG A 235 10.33 21.59 15.93
N SER A 236 9.16 21.12 15.51
CA SER A 236 8.75 19.71 15.62
C SER A 236 9.73 18.75 14.93
N ILE A 237 10.20 19.08 13.72
CA ILE A 237 11.21 18.28 13.01
C ILE A 237 12.51 18.20 13.81
N LYS A 238 13.02 19.33 14.32
CA LYS A 238 14.30 19.38 15.03
C LYS A 238 14.25 18.67 16.39
N GLU A 239 13.13 18.80 17.11
CA GLU A 239 12.86 18.06 18.34
C GLU A 239 12.85 16.54 18.10
N GLN A 240 12.17 16.06 17.04
CA GLN A 240 12.15 14.65 16.65
C GLN A 240 13.55 14.12 16.28
N LEU A 241 14.40 14.98 15.71
CA LEU A 241 15.79 14.65 15.37
C LEU A 241 16.76 14.89 16.54
N LYS A 242 16.25 15.05 17.77
CA LYS A 242 17.01 15.26 19.01
C LYS A 242 18.04 16.39 18.92
N THR A 243 17.69 17.46 18.18
CA THR A 243 18.50 18.67 18.07
C THR A 243 17.68 19.83 18.64
N PRO A 244 17.79 20.15 19.95
CA PRO A 244 16.99 21.20 20.56
C PRO A 244 17.23 22.54 19.86
N MET A 245 16.17 23.25 19.51
CA MET A 245 16.25 24.62 18.99
C MET A 245 16.20 25.63 20.13
N GLN A 246 16.99 26.70 20.02
CA GLN A 246 16.80 27.94 20.78
C GLN A 246 15.96 28.90 19.92
N ASP A 247 14.95 29.56 20.51
CA ASP A 247 13.95 30.38 19.80
C ASP A 247 14.58 31.52 18.96
N THR A 248 15.77 31.98 19.31
CA THR A 248 16.53 33.01 18.58
C THR A 248 16.90 32.61 17.14
N LYS A 249 16.90 31.30 16.82
CA LYS A 249 17.27 30.80 15.49
C LYS A 249 16.19 31.00 14.43
N LEU A 250 14.96 31.40 14.76
CA LEU A 250 13.87 31.63 13.79
C LEU A 250 13.64 33.11 13.44
N ALA A 251 14.23 34.04 14.18
CA ALA A 251 14.05 35.48 13.95
C ALA A 251 14.93 36.00 12.79
N VAL A 252 14.34 36.16 11.60
CA VAL A 252 14.38 37.33 10.68
C VAL A 252 13.34 37.05 9.58
#